data_AF-A0A9D7MKD5-F1
#
_entry.id   AF-A0A9D7MKD5-F1
#
_cell.length_a   1.000
_cell.length_b   1.000
_cell.length_c   1.000
_cell.angle_alpha   90.00
_cell.angle_beta   90.00
_cell.angle_gamma   90.00
#
_symmetry.space_group_name_H-M   'P 1'
#
loop_
_entity.id
_entity.type
_entity.pdbx_description
1 polymer ?
#
loop_
_entity_poly.entity_id
_entity_poly.type
_entity_poly.pdbx_seq_one_letter_code
_entity_poly.pdbx_strand_id
1 'polypeptide(L)' 'MLNANTGFCALNSGLRYVRRTTNGGFNWNDVDNNQTFYDIYFADSLKGWFCGIVSPIKATTNGGLNWFSQDSSFRW' A
#
# COMPACT_ATOMS: atom_id res chain seq x y z
N MET A 1 5.29 0.48 -10.71
CA MET A 1 4.54 1.76 -10.77
C MET A 1 3.19 1.46 -11.38
N LEU A 2 2.10 1.95 -10.78
CA LEU A 2 0.71 1.66 -11.12
C LEU A 2 0.31 2.28 -12.48
N ASN A 3 0.97 3.39 -12.81
CA ASN A 3 1.16 4.04 -14.12
C ASN A 3 2.27 5.11 -13.95
N ALA A 4 2.59 5.91 -14.98
CA ALA A 4 3.65 6.93 -14.91
C ALA A 4 3.44 7.98 -13.80
N ASN A 5 2.21 8.15 -13.31
CA ASN A 5 1.86 9.17 -12.32
C ASN A 5 1.63 8.61 -10.91
N THR A 6 1.35 7.32 -10.77
CA THR A 6 1.01 6.71 -9.48
C THR A 6 2.05 5.69 -9.04
N GLY A 7 2.64 5.94 -7.88
CA GLY A 7 3.70 5.12 -7.29
C GLY A 7 3.53 4.98 -5.78
N PHE A 8 4.07 3.89 -5.25
CA PHE A 8 4.15 3.63 -3.82
C PHE A 8 5.61 3.43 -3.44
N CYS A 9 6.03 4.03 -2.32
CA CYS A 9 7.35 3.78 -1.74
C CYS A 9 7.21 3.42 -0.26
N ALA A 10 7.98 2.42 0.14
CA ALA A 10 8.23 2.09 1.54
C ALA A 10 9.57 2.72 1.94
N LEU A 11 9.59 3.62 2.92
CA LEU A 11 10.85 4.17 3.44
C LEU A 11 11.38 3.30 4.57
N ASN A 12 12.69 3.02 4.52
CA ASN A 12 13.40 2.31 5.56
C ASN A 12 14.16 3.31 6.45
N SER A 13 13.42 4.08 7.26
CA SER A 13 13.99 5.03 8.23
C SER A 13 13.51 4.74 9.66
N GLY A 14 13.46 3.46 10.03
CA GLY A 14 12.95 3.00 11.34
C GLY A 14 11.42 3.00 11.48
N LEU A 15 10.72 3.68 10.58
CA LEU A 15 9.27 3.74 10.49
C LEU A 15 8.89 3.41 9.04
N ARG A 16 8.28 2.24 8.82
CA ARG A 16 7.99 1.75 7.46
C ARG A 16 6.64 2.25 6.98
N TYR A 17 6.64 3.50 6.54
CA TYR A 17 5.48 4.16 5.96
C TYR A 17 5.31 3.79 4.50
N VAL A 18 4.06 3.54 4.09
CA VAL A 18 3.68 3.50 2.68
C VAL A 18 3.22 4.90 2.30
N ARG A 19 3.92 5.50 1.33
CA ARG A 19 3.49 6.77 0.73
C ARG A 19 3.00 6.55 -0.69
N ARG A 20 1.96 7.29 -1.09
CA ARG A 20 1.40 7.30 -2.44
C ARG A 20 1.68 8.64 -3.11
N THR A 21 2.14 8.58 -4.36
CA THR A 21 2.12 9.72 -5.27
C THR A 21 1.02 9.53 -6.30
N THR A 22 0.44 10.63 -6.79
CA THR A 22 -0.47 10.65 -7.96
C THR A 22 0.01 11.61 -9.04
N ASN A 23 1.24 12.11 -8.90
CA ASN A 23 1.86 13.08 -9.79
C ASN A 23 3.33 12.69 -10.07
N GLY A 24 3.60 11.42 -10.35
CA GLY A 24 4.91 10.97 -10.85
C GLY A 24 6.05 11.11 -9.83
N GLY A 25 5.74 11.17 -8.54
CA GLY A 25 6.74 11.30 -7.48
C GLY A 25 7.05 12.73 -7.07
N PHE A 26 6.39 13.75 -7.64
CA PHE A 26 6.56 15.15 -7.22
C PHE A 26 6.05 15.39 -5.80
N ASN A 27 4.90 14.80 -5.43
CA ASN A 27 4.34 14.85 -4.08
C ASN A 27 3.97 13.45 -3.58
N TRP A 28 4.10 13.24 -2.28
CA TRP A 28 3.84 11.97 -1.61
C TRP A 28 2.92 12.21 -0.41
N ASN A 29 1.80 11.48 -0.35
CA ASN A 29 0.89 11.48 0.79
C ASN A 29 1.02 10.17 1.55
N ASP A 30 0.99 10.23 2.87
CA ASP A 30 1.01 9.04 3.72
C ASP A 30 -0.32 8.28 3.55
N VAL A 31 -0.22 6.98 3.28
CA VAL A 31 -1.38 6.10 3.08
C VAL A 31 -1.84 5.53 4.43
N ASP A 32 -0.89 5.24 5.31
CA ASP A 32 -1.12 4.78 6.67
C ASP A 32 0.14 5.11 7.49
N ASN A 33 -0.05 5.83 8.60
CA ASN A 33 1.00 6.36 9.45
C ASN A 33 1.20 5.55 10.75
N ASN A 34 0.46 4.46 10.93
CA ASN A 34 0.47 3.72 12.20
C ASN A 34 0.92 2.26 12.08
N GLN A 35 1.39 1.82 10.91
CA GLN A 35 1.76 0.43 10.70
C GLN A 35 3.08 0.28 9.93
N THR A 36 3.84 -0.73 10.32
CA THR A 36 5.08 -1.12 9.65
C THR A 36 4.74 -2.10 8.53
N PHE A 37 4.93 -1.67 7.28
CA PHE A 37 4.73 -2.50 6.10
C PHE A 37 6.05 -3.15 5.64
N TYR A 38 6.01 -4.40 5.21
CA TYR A 38 7.15 -5.12 4.65
C TYR A 38 7.23 -4.95 3.14
N ASP A 39 6.08 -5.11 2.47
CA ASP A 39 6.01 -5.09 1.01
C ASP A 39 4.63 -4.61 0.53
N ILE A 40 4.58 -4.14 -0.71
CA ILE A 40 3.37 -3.69 -1.40
C ILE A 40 3.38 -4.16 -2.85
N TYR A 41 2.28 -4.77 -3.27
CA TYR A 41 2.11 -5.30 -4.62
C TYR A 41 0.78 -4.82 -5.21
N PHE A 42 0.77 -4.55 -6.51
CA PHE A 42 -0.45 -4.25 -7.27
C PHE A 42 -0.56 -5.19 -8.46
N ALA A 43 -1.69 -5.89 -8.57
CA ALA A 43 -1.99 -6.74 -9.73
C ALA A 43 -2.49 -5.91 -10.92
N ASP A 44 -3.19 -4.82 -10.64
CA ASP A 44 -3.65 -3.86 -11.64
C ASP A 44 -3.73 -2.46 -11.03
N SER A 45 -4.27 -1.49 -11.77
CA SER A 45 -4.33 -0.09 -11.32
C SER A 45 -5.26 0.18 -10.15
N LEU A 46 -6.11 -0.78 -9.78
CA LEU A 46 -7.11 -0.65 -8.73
C LEU A 46 -6.86 -1.65 -7.60
N LYS A 47 -6.34 -2.84 -7.91
CA LYS A 47 -6.17 -3.94 -6.98
C LYS A 47 -4.73 -4.09 -6.51
N GLY A 48 -4.54 -4.00 -5.20
CA GLY A 48 -3.25 -4.17 -4.56
C GLY A 48 -3.34 -4.70 -3.14
N TRP A 49 -2.19 -5.09 -2.61
CA TRP A 49 -2.00 -5.68 -1.29
C TRP A 49 -0.76 -5.12 -0.64
N PHE A 50 -0.79 -4.97 0.68
CA PHE A 50 0.42 -4.83 1.47
C PHE A 50 0.40 -5.81 2.64
N CYS A 51 1.60 -6.15 3.12
CA CYS A 51 1.78 -6.97 4.31
C CYS A 51 2.58 -6.21 5.38
N GLY A 52 2.34 -6.50 6.66
CA GLY A 52 2.95 -5.77 7.77
C GLY A 52 2.98 -6.58 9.08
N ILE A 53 3.62 -6.01 10.11
CA ILE A 53 3.79 -6.66 11.43
C ILE A 53 2.46 -6.84 12.16
N VAL A 54 1.62 -5.80 12.18
CA VAL A 54 0.45 -5.71 13.07
C VAL A 54 -0.83 -6.24 12.41
N SER A 55 -0.84 -6.35 11.08
CA SER A 55 -1.93 -6.93 10.31
C SER A 55 -1.32 -7.61 9.07
N PRO A 56 -1.47 -8.93 8.92
CA PRO A 56 -0.62 -9.70 8.02
C PRO A 56 -0.85 -9.32 6.55
N ILE A 57 -2.09 -8.98 6.16
CA ILE A 57 -2.46 -8.60 4.79
C ILE A 57 -3.59 -7.57 4.82
N LYS A 58 -3.41 -6.43 4.15
CA LYS A 58 -4.54 -5.58 3.72
C LYS A 58 -4.61 -5.50 2.21
N ALA A 59 -5.82 -5.35 1.69
CA ALA A 59 -6.09 -5.23 0.27
C ALA A 59 -6.79 -3.91 -0.07
N THR A 60 -6.60 -3.43 -1.29
CA THR A 60 -7.31 -2.31 -1.89
C THR A 60 -7.94 -2.74 -3.21
N THR A 61 -9.08 -2.15 -3.54
CA THR A 61 -9.77 -2.29 -4.83
C THR A 61 -9.98 -0.95 -5.53
N ASN A 62 -9.39 0.12 -4.99
CA ASN A 62 -9.52 1.49 -5.49
C ASN A 62 -8.17 2.22 -5.57
N GLY A 63 -7.11 1.49 -5.95
CA GLY A 63 -5.80 2.08 -6.23
C GLY A 63 -5.07 2.59 -4.99
N GLY A 64 -5.36 2.00 -3.82
CA GLY A 64 -4.75 2.38 -2.55
C GLY A 64 -5.31 3.66 -1.95
N LEU A 65 -6.53 4.06 -2.35
CA LEU A 65 -7.29 5.12 -1.66
C LEU A 65 -7.80 4.61 -0.31
N ASN A 66 -8.32 3.38 -0.27
CA ASN A 66 -8.78 2.69 0.93
C ASN A 66 -8.17 1.29 1.02
N TRP A 67 -7.91 0.83 2.24
CA TRP A 67 -7.35 -0.49 2.52
C TRP A 67 -8.19 -1.21 3.57
N PHE A 68 -8.44 -2.49 3.34
CA PHE A 68 -9.26 -3.34 4.20
C PHE A 68 -8.43 -4.54 4.67
N SER A 69 -8.60 -4.93 5.94
CA SER A 69 -7.98 -6.16 6.45
C SER A 69 -8.47 -7.34 5.63
N GLN A 70 -7.55 -8.11 5.07
CA GLN A 70 -7.88 -9.38 4.44
C GLN A 70 -7.67 -10.47 5.50
N ASP A 71 -8.74 -10.81 6.21
CA ASP A 71 -8.69 -11.90 7.19
C ASP A 71 -8.42 -13.22 6.46
N SER A 72 -7.45 -13.99 6.97
CA SER A 72 -7.02 -15.28 6.42
C SER A 72 -8.11 -16.38 6.48
N SER A 73 -9.29 -16.06 7.04
CA SER A 73 -10.47 -16.93 7.11
C SER A 73 -11.27 -16.97 5.81
N PHE A 74 -11.05 -16.05 4.86
CA PHE A 74 -11.63 -16.14 3.52
C PHE A 74 -10.63 -16.77 2.55
N ARG A 75 -10.73 -18.10 2.45
CA ARG A 75 -10.15 -18.88 1.37
C ARG A 75 -11.02 -18.73 0.13
N TRP A 76 -10.38 -18.46 -1.00
CA TRP A 76 -10.96 -18.65 -2.33
C TRP A 76 -11.09 -20.15 -2.65
#